data_AF-A0A8X6MRW8-F1
#
_entry.id   AF-A0A8X6MRW8-F1
#
_cell.length_a   1.000
_cell.length_b   1.000
_cell.length_c   1.000
_cell.angle_alpha   90.00
_cell.angle_beta   90.00
_cell.angle_gamma   90.00
#
_symmetry.space_group_name_H-M   'P 1'
#
loop_
_entity.id
_entity.type
_entity.pdbx_description
1 polymer ?
#
loop_
_entity_poly.entity_id
_entity_poly.type
_entity_poly.pdbx_seq_one_letter_code
_entity_poly.pdbx_strand_id
1 'polypeptide(L)'
;MDPSTDPCLDFYQYACGGWVEKNPIPKGRQTIMIYEDRHKEVKDTIRDLILKEAENASDTKSLRNVGKFYSACINLDTRNEVGLKSLLDLVERYGGWPMLGDSKWSEDDFDWQERSAKANRDLYLDIFVEIDFKNDLADNKYYIMFISMDMVGDDEDIDIPLGNLNSQLNGETFSYVDFLNLHLQSDTSIENDTVLYVFQPKYFQKLPSLLDSIPKRTLANYIAFHIVYFFVDYSSDDVRKLTIGNSTRANRTDEQECLKISKTFMSMAIGRMFIDRYFPPLTRMHVSKMVEMIRLAYSSTIDQNTWMDENTLLYALVKLQSIQSMVGYEEWILDDKLLDAYYEKVRRGFIMKF
;
A
#
# COMPACT_ATOMS: atom_id res chain seq x y z
N MET A 1 17.05 25.91 18.97
CA MET A 1 17.06 26.21 20.42
C MET A 1 16.70 27.66 20.66
N ASP A 2 15.98 27.87 21.76
CA ASP A 2 15.71 29.15 22.40
C ASP A 2 16.34 29.11 23.81
N PRO A 3 17.59 29.61 23.96
CA PRO A 3 18.30 29.55 25.24
C PRO A 3 17.72 30.47 26.32
N SER A 4 16.72 31.29 26.00
CA SER A 4 16.07 32.15 26.99
C SER A 4 15.02 31.42 27.83
N THR A 5 14.57 30.26 27.37
CA THR A 5 13.61 29.41 28.08
C THR A 5 14.34 28.46 29.04
N ASP A 6 13.86 28.34 30.28
CA ASP A 6 14.39 27.36 31.24
C ASP A 6 14.03 25.93 30.78
N PRO A 7 15.03 25.06 30.49
CA PRO A 7 14.77 23.67 30.09
C PRO A 7 14.05 22.84 31.16
N CYS A 8 14.11 23.22 32.44
CA CYS A 8 13.38 22.56 33.51
C CYS A 8 11.89 22.94 33.54
N LEU A 9 11.50 24.05 32.91
CA LEU A 9 10.11 24.49 32.82
C LEU A 9 9.46 24.09 31.48
N ASP A 10 10.18 24.29 30.37
CA ASP A 10 9.72 23.90 29.04
C ASP A 10 10.90 23.47 28.15
N PHE A 11 11.23 22.18 28.23
CA PHE A 11 12.32 21.61 27.44
C PHE A 11 12.05 21.67 25.93
N TYR A 12 10.78 21.60 25.51
CA TYR A 12 10.42 21.67 24.09
C TYR A 12 10.71 23.06 23.55
N GLN A 13 10.24 24.12 24.21
CA GLN A 13 10.52 25.48 23.80
C GLN A 13 12.02 25.79 23.86
N TYR A 14 12.74 25.36 24.90
CA TYR A 14 14.20 25.50 24.97
C TYR A 14 14.90 24.84 23.76
N ALA A 15 14.57 23.59 23.44
CA ALA A 15 15.22 22.85 22.35
C ALA A 15 14.81 23.35 20.95
N CYS A 16 13.51 23.60 20.75
CA CYS A 16 12.89 23.76 19.44
C CYS A 16 12.38 25.18 19.14
N GLY A 17 12.20 26.05 20.14
CA GLY A 17 11.54 27.35 20.01
C GLY A 17 12.08 28.23 18.89
N GLY A 18 13.41 28.36 18.80
CA GLY A 18 14.05 29.12 17.71
C GLY A 18 13.87 28.52 16.30
N TRP A 19 13.54 27.23 16.16
CA TRP A 19 13.16 26.65 14.86
C TRP A 19 11.71 27.02 14.53
N VAL A 20 10.80 26.91 15.49
CA VAL A 20 9.37 27.25 15.31
C VAL A 20 9.21 28.70 14.86
N GLU A 21 9.94 29.64 15.47
CA GLU A 21 9.92 31.06 15.10
C GLU A 21 10.38 31.29 13.65
N LYS A 22 11.38 30.55 13.19
CA LYS A 22 11.97 30.71 11.85
C LYS A 22 11.23 29.93 10.75
N ASN A 23 10.33 29.03 11.11
CA ASN A 23 9.65 28.13 10.18
C ASN A 23 8.12 28.20 10.37
N PRO A 24 7.49 29.36 10.10
CA PRO A 24 6.04 29.49 10.17
C PRO A 24 5.37 28.57 9.14
N ILE A 25 4.22 28.00 9.50
CA ILE A 25 3.46 27.09 8.62
C ILE A 25 3.05 27.85 7.34
N PRO A 26 3.48 27.40 6.15
CA PRO A 26 3.12 28.05 4.89
C PRO A 26 1.60 28.05 4.65
N LYS A 27 1.09 29.08 3.97
CA LYS A 27 -0.33 29.18 3.61
C LYS A 27 -0.78 27.93 2.85
N GLY A 28 -1.91 27.35 3.25
CA GLY A 28 -2.48 26.14 2.64
C GLY A 28 -1.91 24.82 3.19
N ARG A 29 -1.03 24.87 4.20
CA ARG A 29 -0.59 23.68 4.95
C ARG A 29 -1.17 23.67 6.35
N GLN A 30 -1.33 22.48 6.91
CA GLN A 30 -1.78 22.26 8.29
C GLN A 30 -0.61 22.08 9.26
N THR A 31 0.54 21.58 8.78
CA THR A 31 1.71 21.28 9.59
C THR A 31 3.00 21.59 8.84
N ILE A 32 4.11 21.71 9.58
CA ILE A 32 5.48 21.72 9.06
C ILE A 32 6.34 20.82 9.96
N MET A 33 7.15 19.95 9.35
CA MET A 33 8.03 19.04 10.10
C MET A 33 9.50 19.24 9.71
N ILE A 34 10.40 19.04 10.67
CA ILE A 34 11.86 19.12 10.46
C ILE A 34 12.37 18.16 9.36
N TYR A 35 11.66 17.06 9.13
CA TYR A 35 12.03 16.06 8.14
C TYR A 35 11.65 16.44 6.71
N GLU A 36 10.86 17.49 6.49
CA GLU A 36 10.41 17.85 5.14
C GLU A 36 11.56 18.17 4.19
N ASP A 37 12.52 18.97 4.65
CA ASP A 37 13.69 19.33 3.84
C ASP A 37 14.51 18.09 3.50
N ARG A 38 14.74 17.20 4.46
CA ARG A 38 15.47 15.95 4.24
C ARG A 38 14.71 15.01 3.30
N HIS A 39 13.39 14.90 3.45
CA HIS A 39 12.56 14.12 2.55
C HIS A 39 12.58 14.68 1.13
N LYS A 40 12.61 16.00 0.97
CA LYS A 40 12.73 16.66 -0.33
C LYS A 40 14.09 16.36 -0.95
N GLU A 41 15.18 16.56 -0.23
CA GLU A 41 16.54 16.24 -0.70
C GLU A 41 16.69 14.78 -1.14
N VAL A 42 16.13 13.83 -0.37
CA VAL A 42 16.15 12.40 -0.71
C VAL A 42 15.32 12.13 -1.97
N LYS A 43 14.14 12.76 -2.12
CA LYS A 43 13.32 12.62 -3.33
C LYS A 43 14.04 13.15 -4.56
N ASP A 44 14.65 14.32 -4.47
CA ASP A 44 15.41 14.93 -5.56
C ASP A 44 16.62 14.04 -5.93
N THR A 45 17.33 13.52 -4.93
CA THR A 45 18.43 12.56 -5.13
C THR A 45 17.96 11.28 -5.85
N ILE A 46 16.82 10.71 -5.44
CA ILE A 46 16.25 9.52 -6.08
C ILE A 46 15.85 9.84 -7.53
N ARG A 47 15.20 10.98 -7.78
CA ARG A 47 14.82 11.41 -9.13
C ARG A 47 16.04 11.48 -10.05
N ASP A 48 17.09 12.16 -9.61
CA ASP A 48 18.30 12.34 -10.40
C ASP A 48 19.00 11.01 -10.67
N LEU A 49 18.95 10.09 -9.70
CA LEU A 49 19.46 8.74 -9.85
C LEU A 49 18.67 7.92 -10.89
N ILE A 50 17.33 8.03 -10.87
CA ILE A 50 16.45 7.38 -11.85
C ILE A 50 16.71 7.92 -13.26
N LEU A 51 16.83 9.24 -13.41
CA LEU A 51 17.12 9.87 -14.69
C LEU A 51 18.46 9.41 -15.26
N LYS A 52 19.50 9.36 -14.42
CA LYS A 52 20.81 8.86 -14.82
C LYS A 52 20.78 7.38 -15.21
N GLU A 53 19.96 6.57 -14.55
CA GLU A 53 19.77 5.17 -14.92
C GLU A 53 18.96 5.00 -16.21
N ALA A 54 18.03 5.91 -16.50
CA ALA A 54 17.31 5.90 -17.78
C ALA A 54 18.25 6.14 -18.97
N GLU A 55 19.33 6.91 -18.77
CA GLU A 55 20.37 7.14 -19.77
C GLU A 55 21.35 5.96 -19.88
N ASN A 56 21.65 5.30 -18.78
CA ASN A 56 22.61 4.21 -18.73
C ASN A 56 21.89 2.86 -18.89
N ALA A 57 22.14 2.17 -20.00
CA ALA A 57 21.55 0.84 -20.24
C ALA A 57 22.16 -0.22 -19.32
N SER A 58 21.81 -0.20 -18.03
CA SER A 58 22.24 -1.20 -17.03
C SER A 58 21.94 -2.62 -17.48
N ASP A 59 22.77 -3.59 -17.13
CA ASP A 59 22.55 -4.98 -17.51
C ASP A 59 21.39 -5.62 -16.72
N THR A 60 21.12 -5.14 -15.50
CA THR A 60 20.01 -5.58 -14.65
C THR A 60 18.67 -5.07 -15.19
N LYS A 61 17.73 -5.98 -15.48
CA LYS A 61 16.46 -5.62 -16.14
C LYS A 61 15.60 -4.71 -15.28
N SER A 62 15.55 -4.97 -13.98
CA SER A 62 14.76 -4.20 -13.02
C SER A 62 15.25 -2.76 -12.91
N LEU A 63 16.56 -2.55 -12.89
CA LEU A 63 17.15 -1.21 -12.81
C LEU A 63 16.86 -0.40 -14.09
N ARG A 64 17.04 -1.00 -15.27
CA ARG A 64 16.60 -0.36 -16.53
C ARG A 64 15.12 -0.03 -16.54
N ASN A 65 14.28 -0.91 -15.98
CA ASN A 65 12.84 -0.70 -15.96
C ASN A 65 12.44 0.50 -15.09
N VAL A 66 13.20 0.82 -14.03
CA VAL A 66 12.98 2.03 -13.23
C VAL A 66 13.06 3.28 -14.13
N GLY A 67 14.15 3.40 -14.89
CA GLY A 67 14.35 4.52 -15.82
C GLY A 67 13.25 4.59 -16.89
N LYS A 68 12.94 3.45 -17.53
CA LYS A 68 11.86 3.38 -18.53
C LYS A 68 10.49 3.77 -17.97
N PHE A 69 10.17 3.29 -16.77
CA PHE A 69 8.91 3.55 -16.11
C PHE A 69 8.75 5.04 -15.80
N TYR A 70 9.78 5.66 -15.21
CA TYR A 70 9.77 7.09 -14.90
C TYR A 70 9.71 7.95 -16.17
N SER A 71 10.55 7.65 -17.17
CA SER A 71 10.56 8.36 -18.46
C SER A 71 9.23 8.27 -19.20
N ALA A 72 8.54 7.13 -19.14
CA ALA A 72 7.20 6.99 -19.72
C ALA A 72 6.17 7.85 -18.98
N CYS A 73 6.27 7.98 -17.66
CA CYS A 73 5.34 8.77 -16.86
C CYS A 73 5.49 10.29 -17.10
N ILE A 74 6.72 10.79 -17.21
CA ILE A 74 6.98 12.22 -17.44
C ILE A 74 6.82 12.66 -18.90
N ASN A 75 6.60 11.71 -19.83
CA ASN A 75 6.30 12.02 -21.23
C ASN A 75 4.83 12.46 -21.37
N LEU A 76 4.60 13.75 -21.10
CA LEU A 76 3.27 14.35 -21.06
C LEU A 76 2.63 14.41 -22.45
N ASP A 77 3.43 14.56 -23.50
CA ASP A 77 2.93 14.61 -24.88
C ASP A 77 2.23 13.30 -25.25
N THR A 78 2.89 12.17 -25.02
CA THR A 78 2.28 10.85 -25.26
C THR A 78 1.10 10.59 -24.33
N ARG A 79 1.18 10.98 -23.06
CA ARG A 79 0.05 10.84 -22.11
C ARG A 79 -1.18 11.63 -22.59
N ASN A 80 -0.98 12.86 -23.04
CA ASN A 80 -2.05 13.74 -23.50
C ASN A 80 -2.60 13.32 -24.86
N GLU A 81 -1.77 12.76 -25.76
CA GLU A 81 -2.20 12.18 -27.04
C GLU A 81 -3.08 10.94 -26.84
N VAL A 82 -2.70 10.03 -25.92
CA VAL A 82 -3.49 8.84 -25.58
C VAL A 82 -4.82 9.23 -24.91
N GLY A 83 -4.79 10.25 -24.05
CA GLY A 83 -5.99 10.80 -23.42
C GLY A 83 -6.78 9.77 -22.61
N LEU A 84 -8.09 9.73 -22.82
CA LEU A 84 -9.00 8.79 -22.15
C LEU A 84 -8.97 7.37 -22.74
N LYS A 85 -8.33 7.17 -23.90
CA LYS A 85 -8.46 5.92 -24.65
C LYS A 85 -8.06 4.70 -23.81
N SER A 86 -6.90 4.74 -23.15
CA SER A 86 -6.45 3.63 -22.29
C SER A 86 -7.38 3.36 -21.12
N LEU A 87 -8.04 4.41 -20.58
CA LEU A 87 -8.98 4.26 -19.47
C LEU A 87 -10.30 3.64 -19.94
N LEU A 88 -10.79 4.05 -21.11
CA LEU A 88 -11.98 3.46 -21.73
C LEU A 88 -11.73 2.01 -22.16
N ASP A 89 -10.58 1.72 -22.77
CA ASP A 89 -10.17 0.35 -23.11
C ASP A 89 -10.05 -0.54 -21.87
N LEU A 90 -9.59 0.03 -20.74
CA LEU A 90 -9.55 -0.65 -19.46
C LEU A 90 -10.97 -0.98 -19.00
N VAL A 91 -11.85 -0.01 -18.90
CA VAL A 91 -13.25 -0.18 -18.48
C VAL A 91 -13.98 -1.22 -19.35
N GLU A 92 -13.82 -1.18 -20.66
CA GLU A 92 -14.41 -2.18 -21.57
C GLU A 92 -13.87 -3.60 -21.31
N ARG A 93 -12.59 -3.75 -20.94
CA ARG A 93 -12.01 -5.05 -20.55
C ARG A 93 -12.61 -5.64 -19.27
N TYR A 94 -13.16 -4.80 -18.38
CA TYR A 94 -13.88 -5.24 -17.17
C TYR A 94 -15.41 -5.16 -17.35
N GLY A 95 -15.84 -5.15 -18.62
CA GLY A 95 -17.21 -5.38 -19.05
C GLY A 95 -18.05 -4.12 -19.27
N GLY A 96 -17.38 -2.98 -19.47
CA GLY A 96 -17.99 -1.76 -19.99
C GLY A 96 -18.68 -0.89 -18.95
N TRP A 97 -19.05 0.31 -19.38
CA TRP A 97 -19.71 1.33 -18.56
C TRP A 97 -21.04 1.76 -19.18
N PRO A 98 -22.19 1.28 -18.67
CA PRO A 98 -23.48 1.53 -19.29
C PRO A 98 -23.86 3.00 -19.48
N MET A 99 -23.29 3.93 -18.70
CA MET A 99 -23.48 5.38 -18.89
C MET A 99 -22.87 5.91 -20.19
N LEU A 100 -21.90 5.23 -20.78
CA LEU A 100 -21.31 5.60 -22.06
C LEU A 100 -22.14 5.00 -23.18
N GLY A 101 -22.55 5.85 -24.14
CA GLY A 101 -23.50 5.47 -25.21
C GLY A 101 -23.04 4.33 -26.11
N ASP A 102 -21.73 4.13 -26.28
CA ASP A 102 -21.14 3.10 -27.14
C ASP A 102 -20.65 1.86 -26.36
N SER A 103 -21.02 1.71 -25.08
CA SER A 103 -20.52 0.60 -24.27
C SER A 103 -21.09 -0.75 -24.73
N LYS A 104 -20.26 -1.80 -24.67
CA LYS A 104 -20.66 -3.18 -24.96
C LYS A 104 -21.37 -3.87 -23.79
N TRP A 105 -21.75 -3.12 -22.77
CA TRP A 105 -22.42 -3.65 -21.59
C TRP A 105 -23.79 -4.25 -21.93
N SER A 106 -24.06 -5.44 -21.39
CA SER A 106 -25.33 -6.16 -21.48
C SER A 106 -25.80 -6.51 -20.07
N GLU A 107 -27.09 -6.37 -19.81
CA GLU A 107 -27.68 -6.69 -18.50
C GLU A 107 -27.71 -8.20 -18.23
N ASP A 108 -27.88 -8.99 -19.29
CA ASP A 108 -27.94 -10.45 -19.22
C ASP A 108 -26.57 -11.05 -18.88
N ASP A 109 -25.49 -10.45 -19.39
CA ASP A 109 -24.10 -10.88 -19.16
C ASP A 109 -23.44 -10.21 -17.95
N PHE A 110 -24.21 -9.44 -17.16
CA PHE A 110 -23.70 -8.73 -16.01
C PHE A 110 -23.82 -9.57 -14.73
N ASP A 111 -22.66 -9.92 -14.18
CA ASP A 111 -22.46 -10.40 -12.82
C ASP A 111 -21.48 -9.47 -12.07
N TRP A 112 -21.93 -8.88 -10.96
CA TRP A 112 -21.10 -7.99 -10.16
C TRP A 112 -20.00 -8.73 -9.39
N GLN A 113 -20.23 -10.00 -9.03
CA GLN A 113 -19.32 -10.83 -8.25
C GLN A 113 -18.06 -11.14 -9.06
N GLU A 114 -18.25 -11.65 -10.29
CA GLU A 114 -17.15 -11.93 -11.20
C GLU A 114 -16.37 -10.67 -11.55
N ARG A 115 -17.07 -9.54 -11.76
CA ARG A 115 -16.44 -8.28 -12.16
C ARG A 115 -15.64 -7.63 -11.05
N SER A 116 -16.18 -7.58 -9.83
CA SER A 116 -15.46 -7.08 -8.65
C SER A 116 -14.25 -7.96 -8.35
N ALA A 117 -14.42 -9.29 -8.37
CA ALA A 117 -13.32 -10.23 -8.22
C ALA A 117 -12.23 -10.04 -9.26
N LYS A 118 -12.61 -9.88 -10.54
CA LYS A 118 -11.67 -9.63 -11.63
C LYS A 118 -10.94 -8.30 -11.46
N ALA A 119 -11.63 -7.25 -11.00
CA ALA A 119 -11.00 -5.96 -10.71
C ALA A 119 -9.99 -6.06 -9.56
N ASN A 120 -10.32 -6.77 -8.47
CA ASN A 120 -9.36 -7.02 -7.38
C ASN A 120 -8.14 -7.82 -7.89
N ARG A 121 -8.33 -8.96 -8.56
CA ARG A 121 -7.20 -9.80 -9.04
C ARG A 121 -6.26 -9.07 -10.00
N ASP A 122 -6.83 -8.39 -10.99
CA ASP A 122 -6.04 -7.83 -12.08
C ASP A 122 -5.53 -6.42 -11.77
N LEU A 123 -6.27 -5.64 -10.96
CA LEU A 123 -6.04 -4.21 -10.71
C LEU A 123 -5.80 -3.86 -9.23
N TYR A 124 -6.02 -4.79 -8.31
CA TYR A 124 -5.92 -4.60 -6.85
C TYR A 124 -6.85 -3.48 -6.39
N LEU A 125 -8.02 -3.49 -7.00
CA LEU A 125 -9.09 -2.57 -6.68
C LEU A 125 -10.19 -3.34 -5.97
N ASP A 126 -10.27 -3.15 -4.67
CA ASP A 126 -11.35 -3.68 -3.85
C ASP A 126 -12.63 -2.91 -4.14
N ILE A 127 -13.66 -3.64 -4.57
CA ILE A 127 -14.98 -3.09 -4.84
C ILE A 127 -15.97 -3.93 -4.05
N PHE A 128 -16.69 -3.29 -3.13
CA PHE A 128 -17.59 -3.87 -2.13
C PHE A 128 -16.93 -4.71 -1.03
N VAL A 129 -15.89 -5.49 -1.33
CA VAL A 129 -15.23 -6.34 -0.34
C VAL A 129 -13.71 -6.23 -0.54
N GLU A 130 -13.00 -5.84 0.50
CA GLU A 130 -11.55 -5.95 0.60
C GLU A 130 -11.20 -7.38 1.02
N ILE A 131 -10.27 -8.01 0.29
CA ILE A 131 -9.73 -9.33 0.60
C ILE A 131 -8.21 -9.23 0.56
N ASP A 132 -7.57 -9.56 1.68
CA ASP A 132 -6.12 -9.52 1.79
C ASP A 132 -5.63 -10.52 2.86
N PHE A 133 -4.32 -10.67 3.00
CA PHE A 133 -3.66 -11.65 3.86
C PHE A 133 -2.78 -10.94 4.88
N LYS A 134 -2.90 -11.33 6.14
CA LYS A 134 -2.07 -10.82 7.24
C LYS A 134 -1.41 -11.98 7.96
N ASN A 135 -0.31 -11.71 8.65
CA ASN A 135 0.25 -12.71 9.58
C ASN A 135 -0.81 -13.03 10.63
N ASP A 136 -1.03 -14.32 10.90
CA ASP A 136 -1.87 -14.73 12.01
C ASP A 136 -1.22 -14.26 13.32
N LEU A 137 -2.03 -13.54 14.12
CA LEU A 137 -1.59 -12.99 15.41
C LEU A 137 -1.40 -14.11 16.45
N ALA A 138 -2.07 -15.25 16.27
CA ALA A 138 -1.93 -16.43 17.12
C ALA A 138 -0.72 -17.30 16.70
N ASP A 139 -0.47 -17.45 15.38
CA ASP A 139 0.71 -18.15 14.85
C ASP A 139 1.34 -17.40 13.67
N ASN A 140 2.38 -16.62 13.96
CA ASN A 140 3.08 -15.76 12.99
C ASN A 140 3.86 -16.51 11.89
N LYS A 141 3.79 -17.85 11.83
CA LYS A 141 4.29 -18.66 10.72
C LYS A 141 3.31 -18.78 9.57
N TYR A 142 2.03 -18.52 9.83
CA TYR A 142 0.97 -18.66 8.87
C TYR A 142 0.39 -17.29 8.52
N TYR A 143 -0.04 -17.16 7.27
CA TYR A 143 -0.90 -16.06 6.85
C TYR A 143 -2.34 -16.48 7.02
N ILE A 144 -3.16 -15.54 7.43
CA ILE A 144 -4.61 -15.67 7.49
C ILE A 144 -5.25 -14.67 6.54
N MET A 145 -6.29 -15.15 5.85
CA MET A 145 -7.12 -14.32 5.00
C MET A 145 -8.08 -13.50 5.86
N PHE A 146 -8.34 -12.27 5.44
CA PHE A 146 -9.39 -11.46 6.04
C PHE A 146 -10.29 -10.82 4.98
N ILE A 147 -11.52 -10.50 5.39
CA ILE A 147 -12.45 -9.69 4.60
C ILE A 147 -12.88 -8.44 5.37
N SER A 148 -13.00 -7.30 4.69
CA SER A 148 -13.51 -6.05 5.28
C SER A 148 -14.25 -5.17 4.26
N MET A 149 -14.97 -4.14 4.73
CA MET A 149 -15.60 -3.14 3.86
C MET A 149 -14.71 -1.91 3.60
N ASP A 150 -13.83 -1.63 4.55
CA ASP A 150 -12.66 -0.76 4.59
C ASP A 150 -12.17 -0.80 6.06
N MET A 151 -10.89 -0.55 6.35
CA MET A 151 -10.31 -0.71 7.69
C MET A 151 -10.83 0.27 8.78
N VAL A 152 -12.02 0.86 8.62
CA VAL A 152 -12.62 1.82 9.56
C VAL A 152 -13.93 1.28 10.10
N GLY A 153 -13.86 0.58 11.24
CA GLY A 153 -15.04 0.20 12.02
C GLY A 153 -14.69 -0.20 13.44
N ASP A 154 -15.53 0.18 14.39
CA ASP A 154 -15.47 -0.19 15.82
C ASP A 154 -16.33 -1.45 16.13
N ASP A 155 -16.70 -2.23 15.11
CA ASP A 155 -17.46 -3.46 15.32
C ASP A 155 -16.54 -4.60 15.79
N GLU A 156 -17.06 -5.54 16.57
CA GLU A 156 -16.33 -6.75 16.99
C GLU A 156 -15.99 -7.61 15.77
N ASP A 157 -14.69 -7.81 15.53
CA ASP A 157 -14.17 -8.72 14.53
C ASP A 157 -14.35 -10.19 14.97
N ILE A 158 -14.60 -11.08 14.02
CA ILE A 158 -14.87 -12.49 14.31
C ILE A 158 -14.08 -13.45 13.42
N ASP A 159 -13.59 -14.53 14.02
CA ASP A 159 -12.92 -15.63 13.33
C ASP A 159 -13.95 -16.66 12.90
N ILE A 160 -14.05 -16.92 11.59
CA ILE A 160 -15.04 -17.86 11.05
C ILE A 160 -14.34 -18.91 10.18
N PRO A 161 -14.48 -20.22 10.48
CA PRO A 161 -14.08 -21.27 9.56
C PRO A 161 -14.82 -21.17 8.22
N LEU A 162 -14.14 -21.34 7.10
CA LEU A 162 -14.69 -21.16 5.75
C LEU A 162 -15.99 -21.96 5.53
N GLY A 163 -16.05 -23.20 6.01
CA GLY A 163 -17.24 -24.05 5.91
C GLY A 163 -18.47 -23.52 6.67
N ASN A 164 -18.27 -22.62 7.63
CA ASN A 164 -19.31 -21.97 8.40
C ASN A 164 -19.56 -20.51 7.96
N LEU A 165 -18.78 -19.98 7.02
CA LEU A 165 -18.83 -18.58 6.62
C LEU A 165 -20.23 -18.17 6.13
N ASN A 166 -20.79 -18.99 5.26
CA ASN A 166 -22.12 -18.77 4.69
C ASN A 166 -23.24 -18.80 5.74
N SER A 167 -23.20 -19.74 6.68
CA SER A 167 -24.24 -19.85 7.70
C SER A 167 -24.16 -18.75 8.75
N GLN A 168 -22.95 -18.26 9.07
CA GLN A 168 -22.76 -17.20 10.07
C GLN A 168 -22.98 -15.78 9.52
N LEU A 169 -22.81 -15.57 8.20
CA LEU A 169 -23.03 -14.28 7.55
C LEU A 169 -24.40 -14.16 6.86
N ASN A 170 -25.39 -15.00 7.24
CA ASN A 170 -26.73 -15.03 6.64
C ASN A 170 -26.72 -15.18 5.10
N GLY A 171 -25.76 -15.93 4.56
CA GLY A 171 -25.58 -16.16 3.13
C GLY A 171 -26.48 -17.25 2.57
N GLU A 172 -27.80 -17.11 2.70
CA GLU A 172 -28.77 -18.07 2.13
C GLU A 172 -28.91 -17.92 0.60
N THR A 173 -28.76 -16.69 0.08
CA THR A 173 -28.83 -16.39 -1.37
C THR A 173 -27.47 -16.08 -2.00
N PHE A 174 -26.42 -15.93 -1.19
CA PHE A 174 -25.10 -15.51 -1.61
C PHE A 174 -24.01 -16.39 -1.00
N SER A 175 -23.19 -17.01 -1.85
CA SER A 175 -22.08 -17.85 -1.44
C SER A 175 -20.79 -17.02 -1.26
N TYR A 176 -20.45 -16.70 -0.01
CA TYR A 176 -19.19 -16.05 0.32
C TYR A 176 -18.00 -16.93 -0.09
N VAL A 177 -18.13 -18.25 0.04
CA VAL A 177 -17.10 -19.20 -0.38
C VAL A 177 -16.87 -19.14 -1.89
N ASP A 178 -17.94 -19.15 -2.70
CA ASP A 178 -17.79 -19.05 -4.17
C ASP A 178 -17.24 -17.69 -4.59
N PHE A 179 -17.67 -16.62 -3.93
CA PHE A 179 -17.13 -15.28 -4.15
C PHE A 179 -15.63 -15.21 -3.84
N LEU A 180 -15.17 -15.77 -2.73
CA LEU A 180 -13.74 -15.87 -2.41
C LEU A 180 -12.98 -16.71 -3.44
N ASN A 181 -13.55 -17.83 -3.90
CA ASN A 181 -12.95 -18.65 -4.95
C ASN A 181 -12.78 -17.87 -6.26
N LEU A 182 -13.75 -17.00 -6.62
CA LEU A 182 -13.59 -16.08 -7.74
C LEU A 182 -12.38 -15.17 -7.53
N HIS A 183 -12.13 -14.66 -6.33
CA HIS A 183 -10.99 -13.77 -6.04
C HIS A 183 -9.65 -14.47 -6.07
N LEU A 184 -9.57 -15.72 -5.65
CA LEU A 184 -8.27 -16.41 -5.58
C LEU A 184 -7.85 -16.98 -6.93
N GLN A 185 -8.80 -17.46 -7.75
CA GLN A 185 -8.53 -18.22 -8.99
C GLN A 185 -7.36 -19.20 -8.84
N SER A 186 -7.24 -19.80 -7.66
CA SER A 186 -6.14 -20.69 -7.30
C SER A 186 -6.47 -22.09 -7.77
N ASP A 187 -5.47 -22.80 -8.29
CA ASP A 187 -5.55 -24.24 -8.54
C ASP A 187 -5.68 -25.05 -7.23
N THR A 188 -5.56 -24.39 -6.08
CA THR A 188 -5.66 -24.99 -4.74
C THR A 188 -7.01 -24.68 -4.13
N SER A 189 -7.80 -25.72 -3.83
CA SER A 189 -9.03 -25.60 -3.06
C SER A 189 -8.73 -25.18 -1.63
N ILE A 190 -9.39 -24.13 -1.12
CA ILE A 190 -9.29 -23.75 0.29
C ILE A 190 -10.04 -24.80 1.12
N GLU A 191 -9.42 -25.27 2.21
CA GLU A 191 -10.03 -26.26 3.10
C GLU A 191 -11.13 -25.62 3.95
N ASN A 192 -12.20 -26.38 4.24
CA ASN A 192 -13.37 -25.86 4.97
C ASN A 192 -13.07 -25.42 6.42
N ASP A 193 -12.00 -25.94 7.01
CA ASP A 193 -11.53 -25.58 8.34
C ASP A 193 -10.56 -24.38 8.34
N THR A 194 -10.22 -23.84 7.16
CA THR A 194 -9.46 -22.59 7.04
C THR A 194 -10.22 -21.48 7.74
N VAL A 195 -9.60 -20.87 8.76
CA VAL A 195 -10.19 -19.75 9.50
C VAL A 195 -9.97 -18.46 8.72
N LEU A 196 -11.02 -17.65 8.63
CA LEU A 196 -11.01 -16.34 7.99
C LEU A 196 -11.37 -15.28 9.01
N TYR A 197 -10.64 -14.16 9.02
CA TYR A 197 -10.90 -13.04 9.91
C TYR A 197 -11.91 -12.10 9.23
N VAL A 198 -13.10 -11.98 9.81
CA VAL A 198 -14.17 -11.14 9.27
C VAL A 198 -14.25 -9.86 10.06
N PHE A 199 -13.82 -8.76 9.45
CA PHE A 199 -13.97 -7.42 9.99
C PHE A 199 -15.40 -6.91 9.72
N GLN A 200 -16.01 -6.22 10.68
CA GLN A 200 -17.36 -5.66 10.55
C GLN A 200 -18.42 -6.67 10.01
N PRO A 201 -18.67 -7.82 10.68
CA PRO A 201 -19.53 -8.88 10.16
C PRO A 201 -20.97 -8.45 9.80
N LYS A 202 -21.50 -7.41 10.46
CA LYS A 202 -22.83 -6.84 10.16
C LYS A 202 -22.94 -6.28 8.75
N TYR A 203 -21.84 -5.78 8.18
CA TYR A 203 -21.78 -5.34 6.80
C TYR A 203 -22.07 -6.51 5.87
N PHE A 204 -21.34 -7.60 6.04
CA PHE A 204 -21.48 -8.82 5.24
C PHE A 204 -22.85 -9.49 5.41
N GLN A 205 -23.46 -9.40 6.59
CA GLN A 205 -24.84 -9.89 6.77
C GLN A 205 -25.88 -9.13 5.94
N LYS A 206 -25.62 -7.87 5.57
CA LYS A 206 -26.56 -7.02 4.82
C LYS A 206 -26.21 -6.88 3.34
N LEU A 207 -24.92 -7.01 3.00
CA LEU A 207 -24.40 -6.73 1.66
C LEU A 207 -25.15 -7.47 0.55
N PRO A 208 -25.41 -8.79 0.62
CA PRO A 208 -26.09 -9.50 -0.47
C PRO A 208 -27.48 -8.93 -0.76
N SER A 209 -28.30 -8.77 0.28
CA SER A 209 -29.67 -8.23 0.14
C SER A 209 -29.68 -6.80 -0.42
N LEU A 210 -28.67 -5.99 -0.07
CA LEU A 210 -28.53 -4.64 -0.60
C LEU A 210 -28.19 -4.68 -2.09
N LEU A 211 -27.17 -5.45 -2.49
CA LEU A 211 -26.74 -5.53 -3.88
C LEU A 211 -27.82 -6.15 -4.78
N ASP A 212 -28.54 -7.17 -4.30
CA ASP A 212 -29.67 -7.78 -5.03
C ASP A 212 -30.83 -6.80 -5.26
N SER A 213 -31.01 -5.81 -4.38
CA SER A 213 -32.05 -4.78 -4.53
C SER A 213 -31.69 -3.67 -5.53
N ILE A 214 -30.42 -3.56 -5.93
CA ILE A 214 -29.92 -2.49 -6.79
C ILE A 214 -29.97 -2.95 -8.25
N PRO A 215 -30.49 -2.12 -9.18
CA PRO A 215 -30.47 -2.45 -10.60
C PRO A 215 -29.05 -2.78 -11.10
N LYS A 216 -28.91 -3.85 -11.90
CA LYS A 216 -27.63 -4.30 -12.47
C LYS A 216 -26.87 -3.17 -13.17
N ARG A 217 -27.59 -2.33 -13.92
CA ARG A 217 -27.03 -1.14 -14.58
C ARG A 217 -26.36 -0.17 -13.59
N THR A 218 -26.94 0.02 -12.41
CA THR A 218 -26.38 0.88 -11.36
C THR A 218 -25.11 0.29 -10.77
N LEU A 219 -25.10 -1.02 -10.47
CA LEU A 219 -23.89 -1.73 -10.02
C LEU A 219 -22.77 -1.67 -11.06
N ALA A 220 -23.10 -1.87 -12.34
CA ALA A 220 -22.14 -1.77 -13.42
C ALA A 220 -21.51 -0.37 -13.53
N ASN A 221 -22.33 0.69 -13.40
CA ASN A 221 -21.83 2.07 -13.37
C ASN A 221 -20.94 2.33 -12.14
N TYR A 222 -21.29 1.78 -10.97
CA TYR A 222 -20.50 1.92 -9.75
C TYR A 222 -19.11 1.28 -9.90
N ILE A 223 -19.05 0.04 -10.40
CA ILE A 223 -17.79 -0.68 -10.65
C ILE A 223 -16.93 0.08 -11.66
N ALA A 224 -17.52 0.47 -12.81
CA ALA A 224 -16.80 1.21 -13.84
C ALA A 224 -16.26 2.56 -13.33
N PHE A 225 -17.05 3.27 -12.51
CA PHE A 225 -16.62 4.51 -11.88
C PHE A 225 -15.45 4.30 -10.93
N HIS A 226 -15.43 3.23 -10.12
CA HIS A 226 -14.30 2.93 -9.23
C HIS A 226 -13.02 2.69 -10.03
N ILE A 227 -13.09 1.93 -11.13
CA ILE A 227 -11.95 1.72 -12.02
C ILE A 227 -11.46 3.05 -12.60
N VAL A 228 -12.37 3.87 -13.13
CA VAL A 228 -12.04 5.19 -13.69
C VAL A 228 -11.40 6.08 -12.64
N TYR A 229 -12.02 6.19 -11.46
CA TYR A 229 -11.54 7.05 -10.38
C TYR A 229 -10.17 6.63 -9.85
N PHE A 230 -9.89 5.33 -9.77
CA PHE A 230 -8.59 4.83 -9.36
C PHE A 230 -7.48 5.17 -10.36
N PHE A 231 -7.77 5.08 -11.67
CA PHE A 231 -6.78 5.28 -12.73
C PHE A 231 -6.76 6.68 -13.35
N VAL A 232 -7.65 7.58 -12.92
CA VAL A 232 -7.80 8.91 -13.54
C VAL A 232 -6.53 9.74 -13.46
N ASP A 233 -5.75 9.59 -12.40
CA ASP A 233 -4.51 10.35 -12.17
C ASP A 233 -3.39 10.01 -13.17
N TYR A 234 -3.56 8.95 -13.97
CA TYR A 234 -2.64 8.52 -15.03
C TYR A 234 -3.09 8.92 -16.44
N SER A 235 -4.22 9.62 -16.56
CA SER A 235 -4.78 10.08 -17.85
C SER A 235 -4.25 11.45 -18.28
N SER A 236 -4.83 12.06 -19.33
CA SER A 236 -4.45 13.39 -19.79
C SER A 236 -4.75 14.49 -18.76
N ASP A 237 -4.06 15.61 -18.91
CA ASP A 237 -4.15 16.75 -17.99
C ASP A 237 -5.56 17.30 -17.85
N ASP A 238 -6.32 17.33 -18.94
CA ASP A 238 -7.67 17.87 -18.94
C ASP A 238 -8.63 17.00 -18.12
N VAL A 239 -8.42 15.69 -18.10
CA VAL A 239 -9.22 14.75 -17.30
C VAL A 239 -8.80 14.80 -15.84
N ARG A 240 -7.49 14.81 -15.57
CA ARG A 240 -6.95 14.92 -14.20
C ARG A 240 -7.44 16.18 -13.49
N LYS A 241 -7.52 17.31 -14.19
CA LYS A 241 -8.07 18.56 -13.63
C LYS A 241 -9.51 18.43 -13.15
N LEU A 242 -10.32 17.53 -13.73
CA LEU A 242 -11.72 17.30 -13.33
C LEU A 242 -11.82 16.61 -11.97
N THR A 243 -10.87 15.74 -11.63
CA THR A 243 -10.87 14.98 -10.37
C THR A 243 -10.07 15.65 -9.26
N ILE A 244 -9.12 16.52 -9.62
CA ILE A 244 -8.21 17.14 -8.66
C ILE A 244 -8.90 18.22 -7.80
N GLY A 245 -9.89 18.98 -8.31
CA GLY A 245 -10.56 20.03 -7.55
C GLY A 245 -9.60 20.95 -6.76
N ASN A 246 -10.08 21.66 -5.73
CA ASN A 246 -9.26 22.51 -4.87
C ASN A 246 -8.48 21.71 -3.79
N SER A 247 -8.12 20.45 -4.08
CA SER A 247 -7.49 19.53 -3.12
C SER A 247 -5.97 19.72 -3.06
N THR A 248 -5.34 19.18 -2.02
CA THR A 248 -3.86 19.15 -1.85
C THR A 248 -3.13 18.43 -3.00
N ARG A 249 -3.84 17.68 -3.86
CA ARG A 249 -3.31 17.08 -5.10
C ARG A 249 -2.97 18.14 -6.15
N ALA A 250 -3.61 19.31 -6.13
CA ALA A 250 -3.35 20.40 -7.08
C ALA A 250 -1.94 21.02 -6.97
N ASN A 251 -1.22 20.78 -5.87
CA ASN A 251 0.06 21.41 -5.58
C ASN A 251 1.29 20.56 -5.97
N ARG A 252 1.13 19.36 -6.54
CA ARG A 252 2.26 18.51 -6.97
C ARG A 252 2.58 18.72 -8.44
N THR A 253 3.88 18.75 -8.76
CA THR A 253 4.33 18.72 -10.17
C THR A 253 4.18 17.31 -10.73
N ASP A 254 4.09 17.18 -12.06
CA ASP A 254 4.06 15.87 -12.73
C ASP A 254 5.28 15.01 -12.37
N GLU A 255 6.47 15.61 -12.27
CA GLU A 255 7.68 14.91 -11.83
C GLU A 255 7.53 14.30 -10.42
N GLN A 256 6.93 15.05 -9.48
CA GLN A 256 6.73 14.56 -8.12
C GLN A 256 5.74 13.41 -8.07
N GLU A 257 4.68 13.45 -8.87
CA GLU A 257 3.70 12.37 -8.93
C GLU A 257 4.32 11.14 -9.62
N CYS A 258 5.03 11.33 -10.74
CA CYS A 258 5.75 10.25 -11.41
C CYS A 258 6.82 9.60 -10.54
N LEU A 259 7.53 10.38 -9.73
CA LEU A 259 8.49 9.86 -8.76
C LEU A 259 7.78 9.04 -7.69
N LYS A 260 6.63 9.52 -7.17
CA LYS A 260 5.83 8.79 -6.20
C LYS A 260 5.37 7.45 -6.76
N ILE A 261 4.79 7.45 -7.97
CA ILE A 261 4.33 6.24 -8.67
C ILE A 261 5.50 5.26 -8.88
N SER A 262 6.65 5.77 -9.34
CA SER A 262 7.86 4.94 -9.53
C SER A 262 8.33 4.32 -8.22
N LYS A 263 8.32 5.07 -7.12
CA LYS A 263 8.65 4.56 -5.79
C LYS A 263 7.63 3.54 -5.29
N THR A 264 6.35 3.69 -5.60
CA THR A 264 5.32 2.73 -5.21
C THR A 264 5.54 1.37 -5.89
N PHE A 265 5.79 1.38 -7.20
CA PHE A 265 5.89 0.13 -7.97
C PHE A 265 7.29 -0.46 -8.06
N MET A 266 8.33 0.37 -7.97
CA MET A 266 9.72 -0.02 -8.18
C MET A 266 10.60 0.26 -6.96
N SER A 267 10.02 0.23 -5.76
CA SER A 267 10.69 0.56 -4.48
C SER A 267 12.00 -0.21 -4.27
N MET A 268 12.01 -1.53 -4.50
CA MET A 268 13.19 -2.38 -4.27
C MET A 268 14.31 -2.08 -5.26
N ALA A 269 13.99 -1.90 -6.55
CA ALA A 269 14.98 -1.51 -7.56
C ALA A 269 15.56 -0.11 -7.31
N ILE A 270 14.70 0.86 -6.96
CA ILE A 270 15.14 2.21 -6.57
C ILE A 270 16.01 2.14 -5.30
N GLY A 271 15.62 1.32 -4.33
CA GLY A 271 16.38 1.06 -3.11
C GLY A 271 17.77 0.53 -3.41
N ARG A 272 17.88 -0.48 -4.27
CA ARG A 272 19.15 -1.01 -4.77
C ARG A 272 20.04 0.09 -5.36
N MET A 273 19.50 0.90 -6.27
CA MET A 273 20.26 2.01 -6.88
C MET A 273 20.75 3.00 -5.81
N PHE A 274 19.90 3.32 -4.84
CA PHE A 274 20.24 4.25 -3.75
C PHE A 274 21.37 3.69 -2.88
N ILE A 275 21.32 2.39 -2.55
CA ILE A 275 22.33 1.73 -1.72
C ILE A 275 23.70 1.77 -2.39
N ASP A 276 23.76 1.39 -3.68
CA ASP A 276 25.01 1.30 -4.44
C ASP A 276 25.78 2.63 -4.48
N ARG A 277 25.09 3.77 -4.36
CA ARG A 277 25.69 5.11 -4.42
C ARG A 277 25.78 5.84 -3.08
N TYR A 278 24.79 5.69 -2.20
CA TYR A 278 24.60 6.58 -1.05
C TYR A 278 24.56 5.89 0.31
N PHE A 279 24.65 4.55 0.38
CA PHE A 279 24.58 3.83 1.65
C PHE A 279 25.88 3.02 1.94
N PRO A 280 26.88 3.63 2.62
CA PRO A 280 28.12 2.96 2.95
C PRO A 280 27.93 1.80 3.94
N PRO A 281 28.68 0.68 3.80
CA PRO A 281 28.61 -0.44 4.74
C PRO A 281 28.90 -0.06 6.20
N LEU A 282 29.78 0.93 6.43
CA LEU A 282 30.11 1.44 7.76
C LEU A 282 28.90 2.05 8.47
N THR A 283 27.98 2.70 7.74
CA THR A 283 26.75 3.26 8.31
C THR A 283 25.87 2.14 8.86
N ARG A 284 25.70 1.05 8.10
CA ARG A 284 24.94 -0.14 8.57
C ARG A 284 25.55 -0.69 9.86
N MET A 285 26.87 -0.87 9.89
CA MET A 285 27.59 -1.38 11.06
C MET A 285 27.39 -0.50 12.30
N HIS A 286 27.55 0.83 12.17
CA HIS A 286 27.39 1.75 13.30
C HIS A 286 25.95 1.75 13.83
N VAL A 287 24.95 1.79 12.96
CA VAL A 287 23.54 1.76 13.36
C VAL A 287 23.18 0.42 14.01
N SER A 288 23.65 -0.70 13.45
CA SER A 288 23.47 -2.02 14.08
C SER A 288 24.05 -2.06 15.49
N LYS A 289 25.25 -1.48 15.70
CA LYS A 289 25.84 -1.38 17.04
C LYS A 289 25.00 -0.52 17.98
N MET A 290 24.43 0.59 17.51
CA MET A 290 23.51 1.42 18.31
C MET A 290 22.25 0.65 18.71
N VAL A 291 21.67 -0.14 17.80
CA VAL A 291 20.51 -1.01 18.11
C VAL A 291 20.85 -2.01 19.21
N GLU A 292 22.02 -2.65 19.15
CA GLU A 292 22.48 -3.54 20.22
C GLU A 292 22.65 -2.81 21.56
N MET A 293 23.21 -1.61 21.55
CA MET A 293 23.37 -0.80 22.76
C MET A 293 22.01 -0.44 23.38
N ILE A 294 21.01 -0.11 22.56
CA ILE A 294 19.64 0.16 23.02
C ILE A 294 19.02 -1.11 23.59
N ARG A 295 19.20 -2.26 22.94
CA ARG A 295 18.70 -3.55 23.46
C ARG A 295 19.30 -3.86 24.83
N LEU A 296 20.60 -3.65 25.02
CA LEU A 296 21.27 -3.85 26.31
C LEU A 296 20.75 -2.89 27.40
N ALA A 297 20.58 -1.60 27.06
CA ALA A 297 20.02 -0.62 28.00
C ALA A 297 18.58 -0.97 28.41
N TYR A 298 17.76 -1.42 27.46
CA TYR A 298 16.39 -1.85 27.73
C TYR A 298 16.35 -3.14 28.57
N SER A 299 17.26 -4.09 28.31
CA SER A 299 17.42 -5.29 29.13
C SER A 299 17.72 -4.94 30.59
N SER A 300 18.61 -3.97 30.83
CA SER A 300 18.92 -3.47 32.18
C SER A 300 17.72 -2.79 32.83
N THR A 301 16.87 -2.12 32.05
CA THR A 301 15.65 -1.47 32.55
C THR A 301 14.61 -2.50 32.95
N ILE A 302 14.44 -3.56 32.15
CA ILE A 302 13.57 -4.69 32.48
C ILE A 302 14.07 -5.38 33.75
N ASP A 303 15.37 -5.61 33.90
CA ASP A 303 15.90 -6.31 35.09
C ASP A 303 15.67 -5.55 36.40
N GLN A 304 15.69 -4.20 36.35
CA GLN A 304 15.57 -3.33 37.53
C GLN A 304 14.14 -2.91 37.87
N ASN A 305 13.15 -3.34 37.07
CA ASN A 305 11.77 -2.93 37.30
C ASN A 305 11.20 -3.62 38.57
N THR A 306 10.29 -2.95 39.28
CA THR A 306 9.71 -3.46 40.53
C THR A 306 8.24 -3.87 40.40
N TRP A 307 7.67 -3.83 39.19
CA TRP A 307 6.23 -4.00 38.98
C TRP A 307 5.87 -5.30 38.25
N MET A 308 6.83 -5.95 37.59
CA MET A 308 6.69 -7.27 36.98
C MET A 308 7.15 -8.37 37.94
N ASP A 309 6.42 -9.48 37.98
CA ASP A 309 6.87 -10.70 38.65
C ASP A 309 8.01 -11.39 37.88
N GLU A 310 8.68 -12.33 38.55
CA GLU A 310 9.86 -13.03 38.01
C GLU A 310 9.57 -13.77 36.70
N ASN A 311 8.39 -14.37 36.54
CA ASN A 311 8.05 -15.11 35.33
C ASN A 311 7.85 -14.14 34.16
N THR A 312 7.10 -13.07 34.38
CA THR A 312 6.87 -12.02 33.36
C THR A 312 8.19 -11.36 32.93
N LEU A 313 9.10 -11.11 33.88
CA LEU A 313 10.44 -10.55 33.61
C LEU A 313 11.24 -11.49 32.69
N LEU A 314 11.25 -12.79 32.97
CA LEU A 314 11.92 -13.78 32.14
C LEU A 314 11.36 -13.79 30.70
N TYR A 315 10.03 -13.81 30.54
CA TYR A 315 9.41 -13.76 29.21
C TYR A 315 9.72 -12.46 28.46
N ALA A 316 9.74 -11.32 29.14
CA ALA A 316 10.09 -10.04 28.56
C ALA A 316 11.54 -10.03 28.02
N LEU A 317 12.49 -10.61 28.77
CA LEU A 317 13.88 -10.75 28.34
C LEU A 317 14.03 -11.69 27.15
N VAL A 318 13.34 -12.84 27.16
CA VAL A 318 13.33 -13.77 26.02
C VAL A 318 12.78 -13.08 24.76
N LYS A 319 11.68 -12.32 24.89
CA LYS A 319 11.10 -11.55 23.78
C LYS A 319 12.09 -10.51 23.27
N LEU A 320 12.74 -9.75 24.15
CA LEU A 320 13.73 -8.73 23.80
C LEU A 320 14.91 -9.32 22.99
N GLN A 321 15.42 -10.48 23.40
CA GLN A 321 16.48 -11.20 22.70
C GLN A 321 16.02 -11.74 21.34
N SER A 322 14.73 -12.03 21.18
CA SER A 322 14.14 -12.55 19.94
C SER A 322 13.80 -11.46 18.92
N ILE A 323 13.90 -10.17 19.27
CA ILE A 323 13.61 -9.07 18.34
C ILE A 323 14.63 -9.06 17.20
N GLN A 324 14.16 -9.33 15.99
CA GLN A 324 14.96 -9.19 14.77
C GLN A 324 15.09 -7.72 14.36
N SER A 325 16.29 -7.30 14.00
CA SER A 325 16.57 -5.92 13.58
C SER A 325 16.94 -5.88 12.10
N MET A 326 16.20 -5.07 11.33
CA MET A 326 16.46 -4.79 9.92
C MET A 326 17.05 -3.38 9.81
N VAL A 327 18.31 -3.27 9.35
CA VAL A 327 19.02 -1.98 9.24
C VAL A 327 19.35 -1.70 7.78
N GLY A 328 18.74 -0.65 7.24
CA GLY A 328 18.97 -0.16 5.87
C GLY A 328 18.15 -0.90 4.83
N TYR A 329 18.51 -2.15 4.51
CA TYR A 329 17.96 -2.88 3.37
C TYR A 329 18.00 -4.40 3.55
N GLU A 330 17.22 -5.10 2.73
CA GLU A 330 17.21 -6.57 2.61
C GLU A 330 18.31 -7.04 1.66
N GLU A 331 19.09 -8.05 2.04
CA GLU A 331 20.29 -8.42 1.27
C GLU A 331 20.00 -8.96 -0.13
N TRP A 332 18.84 -9.60 -0.32
CA TRP A 332 18.48 -10.19 -1.62
C TRP A 332 18.33 -9.15 -2.73
N ILE A 333 18.07 -7.88 -2.42
CA ILE A 333 17.95 -6.82 -3.45
C ILE A 333 19.31 -6.47 -4.09
N LEU A 334 20.42 -6.88 -3.45
CA LEU A 334 21.77 -6.75 -4.00
C LEU A 334 22.11 -7.85 -5.02
N ASP A 335 21.29 -8.90 -5.12
CA ASP A 335 21.42 -9.92 -6.16
C ASP A 335 20.50 -9.58 -7.34
N ASP A 336 21.12 -9.32 -8.49
CA ASP A 336 20.42 -8.91 -9.72
C ASP A 336 19.40 -9.95 -10.19
N LYS A 337 19.67 -11.25 -10.02
CA LYS A 337 18.76 -12.32 -10.45
C LYS A 337 17.54 -12.39 -9.54
N LEU A 338 17.73 -12.25 -8.24
CA LEU A 338 16.63 -12.22 -7.28
C LEU A 338 15.77 -10.98 -7.47
N LEU A 339 16.40 -9.82 -7.71
CA LEU A 339 15.70 -8.58 -8.00
C LEU A 339 14.90 -8.68 -9.31
N ASP A 340 15.48 -9.21 -10.38
CA ASP A 340 14.78 -9.43 -11.65
C ASP A 340 13.64 -10.43 -11.51
N ALA A 341 13.84 -11.54 -10.80
CA ALA A 341 12.80 -12.52 -10.53
C ALA A 341 11.64 -11.95 -9.71
N TYR A 342 11.93 -11.07 -8.75
CA TYR A 342 10.91 -10.35 -7.97
C TYR A 342 9.98 -9.57 -8.91
N TYR A 343 10.53 -8.77 -9.82
CA TYR A 343 9.74 -7.96 -10.74
C TYR A 343 9.12 -8.74 -11.93
N GLU A 344 9.59 -9.95 -12.22
CA GLU A 344 8.95 -10.84 -13.19
C GLU A 344 7.65 -11.44 -12.68
N LYS A 345 7.59 -11.79 -11.39
CA LYS A 345 6.36 -12.27 -10.74
C LYS A 345 5.30 -11.17 -10.61
N VAL A 346 5.75 -9.93 -10.43
CA VAL A 346 4.88 -8.72 -10.32
C VAL A 346 4.16 -8.37 -11.63
N ARG A 347 4.49 -9.00 -12.78
CA ARG A 347 3.76 -8.77 -14.05
C ARG A 347 2.31 -9.27 -14.05
N ARG A 348 1.88 -10.06 -13.09
CA ARG A 348 0.50 -10.57 -12.97
C ARG A 348 -0.26 -9.81 -11.91
N GLY A 349 -0.60 -8.56 -12.22
CA GLY A 349 -1.40 -7.66 -11.39
C GLY A 349 -0.67 -7.34 -10.08
N PHE A 350 -0.21 -6.10 -9.92
CA PHE A 350 0.18 -5.44 -8.66
C PHE A 350 0.74 -6.35 -7.53
N ILE A 351 0.78 -5.90 -6.29
CA ILE A 351 1.83 -6.32 -5.34
C ILE A 351 1.34 -7.46 -4.44
N MET A 352 1.64 -8.72 -4.76
CA MET A 352 1.65 -9.80 -3.76
C MET A 352 3.08 -9.96 -3.22
N LYS A 353 3.29 -9.49 -1.99
CA LYS A 353 4.30 -10.08 -1.10
C LYS A 353 3.67 -11.37 -0.55
N PHE A 354 4.31 -12.50 -0.77
CA PHE A 354 4.05 -13.75 -0.04
C PHE A 354 5.11 -13.89 1.06
#